data_AF-A0A918H9L9-F1
#
_entry.id   AF-A0A918H9L9-F1
#
_cell.length_a   1.000
_cell.length_b   1.000
_cell.length_c   1.000
_cell.angle_alpha   90.00
_cell.angle_beta   90.00
_cell.angle_gamma   90.00
#
_symmetry.space_group_name_H-M   'P 1'
#
loop_
_entity.id
_entity.type
_entity.pdbx_description
1 polymer ?
#
loop_
_entity_poly.entity_id
_entity_poly.type
_entity_poly.pdbx_seq_one_letter_code
_entity_poly.pdbx_strand_id
1 'polypeptide(L)'
;MLTTYRIELRRSPLLTAFPVMIAVDLTVLFGRSQYWIGVWPEASVAAQIVTLFLGPILAGVSAWQAGRCSRARMPEFLLAAAQPGWRIETARLAATLTLGFLAYGIGCLTAAAVSLSDAGPGFLWPSYLLLGAATLIIFASVGHLAGRWWPSPGFTPVVCALGCFISMLALPFKFNVLAGPPDTHLSPLPLTVRLSLALALAVLAVTAPPLTSKSERQMPRWNLPRHTRSMVSGSAVCALVALAAAPAAGELRVERPASATAPLCDRADENAPRVCVWPEHRKYLPELTRMAQRLGRPTQPWIKAPNEFYEFGLRRTPLGDRGFDIAEGHARTAAIAMADQVFTTSVGRCLPPPKERRAWQAIDNIHLWLEYQAMGQDPAAADSGLHLTGVTTAQREASAAARMTPAEQKKWIAQERSHLRESTWCKPDERQ
;
A
#
# COMPACT_ATOMS: atom_id res chain seq x y z
N MET A 1 -33.59 7.34 -18.73
CA MET A 1 -32.35 7.29 -17.91
C MET A 1 -31.11 7.62 -18.72
N LEU A 2 -30.85 6.96 -19.86
CA LEU A 2 -29.64 7.19 -20.66
C LEU A 2 -29.43 8.65 -21.09
N THR A 3 -30.50 9.33 -21.52
CA THR A 3 -30.47 10.75 -21.90
C THR A 3 -30.11 11.66 -20.73
N THR A 4 -30.73 11.44 -19.56
CA THR A 4 -30.44 12.18 -18.32
C THR A 4 -29.00 11.99 -17.87
N TYR A 5 -28.49 10.76 -17.90
CA TYR A 5 -27.10 10.44 -17.60
C TYR A 5 -26.12 11.16 -18.54
N ARG A 6 -26.36 11.13 -19.85
CA ARG A 6 -25.51 11.83 -20.83
C ARG A 6 -25.48 13.34 -20.60
N ILE A 7 -26.61 13.93 -20.22
CA ILE A 7 -26.70 15.36 -19.90
C ILE A 7 -25.87 15.67 -18.65
N GLU A 8 -26.01 14.90 -17.57
CA GLU A 8 -25.26 15.11 -16.33
C GLU A 8 -23.74 14.88 -16.54
N LEU A 9 -23.36 13.90 -17.37
CA LEU A 9 -21.96 13.68 -17.74
C LEU A 9 -21.36 14.90 -18.45
N ARG A 10 -22.08 15.47 -19.43
CA ARG A 10 -21.64 16.68 -20.17
C ARG A 10 -21.60 17.94 -19.29
N ARG A 11 -22.43 18.00 -18.25
CA ARG A 11 -22.49 19.11 -17.29
C ARG A 11 -21.56 18.94 -16.10
N SER A 12 -20.84 17.82 -16.02
CA SER A 12 -19.90 17.56 -14.94
C SER A 12 -18.65 18.41 -15.10
N PRO A 13 -18.24 19.22 -14.10
CA PRO A 13 -16.97 19.95 -14.14
C PRO A 13 -15.76 19.01 -14.13
N LEU A 14 -15.95 17.72 -13.79
CA LEU A 14 -14.89 16.72 -13.93
C LEU A 14 -14.52 16.49 -15.39
N LEU A 15 -15.42 16.73 -16.36
CA LEU A 15 -15.10 16.49 -17.76
C LEU A 15 -13.99 17.44 -18.25
N THR A 16 -14.04 18.71 -17.83
CA THR A 16 -12.99 19.71 -18.13
C THR A 16 -11.74 19.50 -17.28
N ALA A 17 -11.91 19.05 -16.03
CA ALA A 17 -10.79 18.72 -15.14
C ALA A 17 -10.18 17.34 -15.41
N PHE A 18 -10.75 16.55 -16.31
CA PHE A 18 -10.39 15.15 -16.54
C PHE A 18 -8.91 14.97 -16.94
N PRO A 19 -8.33 15.79 -17.85
CA PRO A 19 -6.91 15.70 -18.16
C PRO A 19 -6.02 15.99 -16.95
N VAL A 20 -6.43 16.93 -16.10
CA VAL A 20 -5.70 17.27 -14.86
C VAL A 20 -5.78 16.13 -13.86
N MET A 21 -6.94 15.47 -13.74
CA MET A 21 -7.09 14.28 -12.89
C MET A 21 -6.15 13.15 -13.32
N ILE A 22 -6.06 12.88 -14.63
CA ILE A 22 -5.11 11.89 -15.17
C ILE A 22 -3.68 12.33 -14.89
N ALA A 23 -3.33 13.60 -15.12
CA ALA A 23 -1.99 14.10 -14.87
C ALA A 23 -1.59 13.95 -13.39
N VAL A 24 -2.50 14.28 -12.46
CA VAL A 24 -2.28 14.06 -11.03
C VAL A 24 -2.15 12.58 -10.71
N ASP A 25 -3.00 11.74 -11.29
CA ASP A 25 -2.99 10.29 -11.08
C ASP A 25 -1.64 9.67 -11.49
N LEU A 26 -1.17 9.99 -12.69
CA LEU A 26 0.14 9.56 -13.18
C LEU A 26 1.30 10.18 -12.38
N THR A 27 1.18 11.44 -11.97
CA THR A 27 2.21 12.09 -11.14
C THR A 27 2.34 11.40 -9.79
N VAL A 28 1.23 11.00 -9.16
CA VAL A 28 1.26 10.26 -7.89
C VAL A 28 1.82 8.85 -8.11
N LEU A 29 1.40 8.19 -9.19
CA LEU A 29 1.83 6.84 -9.53
C LEU A 29 3.35 6.74 -9.75
N PHE A 30 3.95 7.71 -10.45
CA PHE A 30 5.39 7.71 -10.75
C PHE A 30 6.24 8.57 -9.80
N GLY A 31 5.63 9.52 -9.09
CA GLY A 31 6.34 10.52 -8.30
C GLY A 31 6.80 10.03 -6.93
N ARG A 32 6.18 8.97 -6.37
CA ARG A 32 6.64 8.36 -5.12
C ARG A 32 7.86 7.48 -5.35
N SER A 33 7.76 6.58 -6.32
CA SER A 33 8.77 5.56 -6.60
C SER A 33 8.42 4.80 -7.88
N GLN A 34 9.39 4.07 -8.42
CA GLN A 34 9.22 3.21 -9.60
C GLN A 34 9.46 1.72 -9.28
N TYR A 35 9.68 1.35 -8.02
CA TYR A 35 9.98 -0.03 -7.63
C TYR A 35 8.84 -1.00 -7.89
N TRP A 36 7.61 -0.52 -7.82
CA TRP A 36 6.40 -1.32 -8.02
C TRP A 36 6.27 -1.84 -9.47
N ILE A 37 7.00 -1.24 -10.42
CA ILE A 37 6.98 -1.63 -11.83
C ILE A 37 7.52 -3.06 -11.95
N GLY A 38 6.70 -3.98 -12.45
CA GLY A 38 7.09 -5.38 -12.58
C GLY A 38 6.84 -6.24 -11.33
N VAL A 39 6.07 -5.75 -10.35
CA VAL A 39 5.63 -6.55 -9.19
C VAL A 39 4.12 -6.35 -9.01
N TRP A 40 3.30 -7.35 -9.35
CA TRP A 40 1.84 -7.17 -9.41
C TRP A 40 1.17 -6.68 -8.13
N PRO A 41 1.49 -7.21 -6.93
CA PRO A 41 0.92 -6.72 -5.68
C PRO A 41 1.25 -5.25 -5.43
N GLU A 42 2.51 -4.87 -5.64
CA GLU A 42 3.00 -3.50 -5.46
C GLU A 42 2.39 -2.55 -6.49
N ALA A 43 2.30 -2.94 -7.76
CA ALA A 43 1.66 -2.17 -8.83
C ALA A 43 0.17 -1.92 -8.53
N SER A 44 -0.51 -2.91 -7.94
CA SER A 44 -1.91 -2.80 -7.55
C SER A 44 -2.09 -1.81 -6.40
N VAL A 45 -1.18 -1.82 -5.43
CA VAL A 45 -1.14 -0.83 -4.34
C VAL A 45 -0.78 0.56 -4.86
N ALA A 46 0.19 0.68 -5.76
CA ALA A 46 0.59 1.96 -6.36
C ALA A 46 -0.59 2.62 -7.09
N ALA A 47 -1.35 1.84 -7.88
CA ALA A 47 -2.58 2.32 -8.49
C ALA A 47 -3.63 2.71 -7.44
N GLN A 48 -3.84 1.88 -6.42
CA GLN A 48 -4.81 2.11 -5.34
C GLN A 48 -4.50 3.39 -4.55
N ILE A 49 -3.23 3.70 -4.27
CA ILE A 49 -2.80 4.87 -3.49
C ILE A 49 -3.29 6.19 -4.11
N VAL A 50 -3.45 6.26 -5.43
CA VAL A 50 -3.93 7.48 -6.09
C VAL A 50 -5.32 7.91 -5.60
N THR A 51 -6.13 6.95 -5.12
CA THR A 51 -7.44 7.24 -4.54
C THR A 51 -7.36 8.14 -3.29
N LEU A 52 -6.18 8.28 -2.66
CA LEU A 52 -5.89 9.28 -1.62
C LEU A 52 -6.17 10.72 -2.08
N PHE A 53 -5.91 11.02 -3.36
CA PHE A 53 -6.11 12.35 -3.94
C PHE A 53 -7.42 12.42 -4.72
N LEU A 54 -7.73 11.37 -5.48
CA LEU A 54 -8.91 11.32 -6.33
C LEU A 54 -10.21 11.30 -5.52
N GLY A 55 -10.23 10.57 -4.39
CA GLY A 55 -11.40 10.47 -3.51
C GLY A 55 -11.88 11.84 -3.00
N PRO A 56 -11.02 12.63 -2.33
CA PRO A 56 -11.37 13.96 -1.84
C PRO A 56 -11.91 14.91 -2.92
N ILE A 57 -11.30 14.86 -4.13
CA ILE A 57 -11.78 15.62 -5.29
C ILE A 57 -13.20 15.19 -5.67
N LEU A 58 -13.46 13.88 -5.74
CA LEU A 58 -14.80 13.36 -6.02
C LEU A 58 -15.80 13.75 -4.92
N ALA A 59 -15.41 13.74 -3.65
CA ALA A 59 -16.27 14.20 -2.56
C ALA A 59 -16.69 15.66 -2.74
N GLY A 60 -15.73 16.55 -2.98
CA GLY A 60 -16.01 17.98 -3.18
C GLY A 60 -16.86 18.24 -4.42
N VAL A 61 -16.54 17.61 -5.55
CA VAL A 61 -17.30 17.80 -6.79
C VAL A 61 -18.70 17.19 -6.68
N SER A 62 -18.84 16.01 -6.08
CA SER A 62 -20.14 15.40 -5.83
C SER A 62 -21.02 16.29 -4.94
N ALA A 63 -20.47 16.88 -3.88
CA ALA A 63 -21.17 17.85 -3.05
C ALA A 63 -21.60 19.09 -3.83
N TRP A 64 -20.74 19.61 -4.69
CA TRP A 64 -21.06 20.77 -5.52
C TRP A 64 -22.20 20.47 -6.51
N GLN A 65 -22.15 19.32 -7.18
CA GLN A 65 -23.16 18.90 -8.15
C GLN A 65 -24.51 18.64 -7.49
N ALA A 66 -24.52 17.88 -6.39
CA ALA A 66 -25.75 17.47 -5.72
C ALA A 66 -26.48 18.67 -5.08
N GLY A 67 -25.75 19.70 -4.63
CA GLY A 67 -26.34 20.94 -4.10
C GLY A 67 -26.83 21.93 -5.15
N ARG A 68 -26.60 21.70 -6.45
CA ARG A 68 -26.83 22.71 -7.51
C ARG A 68 -28.30 23.14 -7.63
N CYS A 69 -29.24 22.20 -7.59
CA CYS A 69 -30.67 22.50 -7.71
C CYS A 69 -31.21 23.25 -6.50
N SER A 70 -30.80 22.87 -5.29
CA SER A 70 -31.22 23.56 -4.06
C SER A 70 -30.68 24.99 -4.00
N ARG A 71 -29.46 25.23 -4.50
CA ARG A 71 -28.89 26.59 -4.61
C ARG A 71 -29.62 27.48 -5.60
N ALA A 72 -30.14 26.91 -6.69
CA ALA A 72 -30.90 27.64 -7.69
C ALA A 72 -32.30 28.07 -7.20
N ARG A 73 -32.70 27.70 -5.97
CA ARG A 73 -34.04 27.93 -5.39
C ARG A 73 -35.18 27.54 -6.34
N MET A 74 -34.95 26.47 -7.10
CA MET A 74 -35.86 25.92 -8.09
C MET A 74 -36.26 24.47 -7.75
N PRO A 75 -36.67 24.16 -6.50
CA PRO A 75 -37.11 22.82 -6.15
C PRO A 75 -38.36 22.41 -6.94
N GLU A 76 -39.22 23.38 -7.31
CA GLU A 76 -40.41 23.15 -8.14
C GLU A 76 -40.11 22.53 -9.51
N PHE A 77 -38.94 22.78 -10.11
CA PHE A 77 -38.56 22.17 -11.39
C PHE A 77 -38.22 20.68 -11.27
N LEU A 78 -37.68 20.24 -10.11
CA LEU A 78 -37.47 18.83 -9.82
C LEU A 78 -38.78 18.14 -9.40
N LEU A 79 -39.68 18.87 -8.76
CA LEU A 79 -41.03 18.41 -8.40
C LEU A 79 -41.95 18.25 -9.62
N ALA A 80 -41.82 19.15 -10.61
CA ALA A 80 -42.55 19.11 -11.87
C ALA A 80 -41.93 18.14 -12.88
N ALA A 81 -40.76 17.56 -12.58
CA ALA A 81 -40.15 16.56 -13.42
C ALA A 81 -41.01 15.28 -13.41
N ALA A 82 -41.35 14.78 -14.60
CA ALA A 82 -42.12 13.54 -14.77
C ALA A 82 -41.37 12.26 -14.32
N GLN A 83 -40.24 12.38 -13.62
CA GLN A 83 -39.39 11.28 -13.19
C GLN A 83 -39.16 11.33 -11.67
N PRO A 84 -39.14 10.17 -11.00
CA PRO A 84 -38.87 10.13 -9.56
C PRO A 84 -37.45 10.61 -9.25
N GLY A 85 -37.30 11.45 -8.21
CA GLY A 85 -36.07 12.16 -7.89
C GLY A 85 -34.83 11.27 -7.73
N TRP A 86 -34.98 10.05 -7.20
CA TRP A 86 -33.88 9.10 -7.07
C TRP A 86 -33.21 8.80 -8.42
N ARG A 87 -33.94 8.79 -9.55
CA ARG A 87 -33.37 8.53 -10.88
C ARG A 87 -32.45 9.65 -11.34
N ILE A 88 -32.79 10.89 -11.00
CA ILE A 88 -31.99 12.08 -11.32
C ILE A 88 -30.70 12.04 -10.49
N GLU A 89 -30.83 11.74 -9.20
CA GLU A 89 -29.71 11.65 -8.28
C GLU A 89 -28.78 10.47 -8.62
N THR A 90 -29.32 9.32 -9.02
CA THR A 90 -28.54 8.20 -9.55
C THR A 90 -27.77 8.62 -10.80
N ALA A 91 -28.38 9.35 -11.74
CA ALA A 91 -27.69 9.79 -12.95
C ALA A 91 -26.52 10.74 -12.63
N ARG A 92 -26.68 11.63 -11.64
CA ARG A 92 -25.62 12.56 -11.18
C ARG A 92 -24.46 11.84 -10.49
N LEU A 93 -24.78 10.97 -9.54
CA LEU A 93 -23.76 10.19 -8.84
C LEU A 93 -23.02 9.26 -9.82
N ALA A 94 -23.75 8.61 -10.72
CA ALA A 94 -23.17 7.76 -11.75
C ALA A 94 -22.26 8.54 -12.71
N ALA A 95 -22.63 9.76 -13.13
CA ALA A 95 -21.79 10.60 -13.98
C ALA A 95 -20.48 10.98 -13.27
N THR A 96 -20.54 11.35 -11.99
CA THR A 96 -19.36 11.66 -11.17
C THR A 96 -18.45 10.43 -11.01
N LEU A 97 -19.04 9.29 -10.64
CA LEU A 97 -18.31 8.03 -10.49
C LEU A 97 -17.72 7.54 -11.81
N THR A 98 -18.40 7.70 -12.94
CA THR A 98 -17.88 7.30 -14.25
C THR A 98 -16.55 8.00 -14.54
N LEU A 99 -16.49 9.32 -14.35
CA LEU A 99 -15.28 10.09 -14.62
C LEU A 99 -14.17 9.79 -13.60
N GLY A 100 -14.53 9.59 -12.33
CA GLY A 100 -13.60 9.12 -11.30
C GLY A 100 -13.01 7.75 -11.61
N PHE A 101 -13.84 6.78 -11.98
CA PHE A 101 -13.42 5.44 -12.37
C PHE A 101 -12.65 5.40 -13.67
N LEU A 102 -12.94 6.29 -14.63
CA LEU A 102 -12.19 6.38 -15.86
C LEU A 102 -10.77 6.89 -15.58
N ALA A 103 -10.62 7.92 -14.74
CA ALA A 103 -9.29 8.41 -14.33
C ALA A 103 -8.52 7.32 -13.56
N TYR A 104 -9.16 6.70 -12.57
CA TYR A 104 -8.57 5.59 -11.82
C TYR A 104 -8.21 4.38 -12.70
N GLY A 105 -9.08 4.06 -13.66
CA GLY A 105 -8.87 2.99 -14.63
C GLY A 105 -7.67 3.26 -15.54
N ILE A 106 -7.43 4.51 -15.94
CA ILE A 106 -6.24 4.90 -16.71
C ILE A 106 -4.97 4.66 -15.88
N GLY A 107 -4.97 5.01 -14.59
CA GLY A 107 -3.87 4.69 -13.68
C GLY A 107 -3.60 3.19 -13.58
N CYS A 108 -4.64 2.39 -13.38
CA CYS A 108 -4.55 0.92 -13.35
C CYS A 108 -4.02 0.35 -14.67
N LEU A 109 -4.54 0.81 -15.82
CA LEU A 109 -4.10 0.37 -17.14
C LEU A 109 -2.64 0.75 -17.40
N THR A 110 -2.24 1.95 -16.98
CA THR A 110 -0.86 2.41 -17.10
C THR A 110 0.07 1.56 -16.24
N ALA A 111 -0.29 1.31 -14.97
CA ALA A 111 0.47 0.45 -14.06
C ALA A 111 0.63 -0.97 -14.63
N ALA A 112 -0.44 -1.52 -15.23
CA ALA A 112 -0.40 -2.81 -15.91
C ALA A 112 0.51 -2.79 -17.14
N ALA A 113 0.39 -1.78 -18.00
CA ALA A 113 1.15 -1.67 -19.24
C ALA A 113 2.65 -1.56 -18.98
N VAL A 114 3.08 -0.73 -18.03
CA VAL A 114 4.51 -0.56 -17.72
C VAL A 114 5.11 -1.74 -16.96
N SER A 115 4.28 -2.51 -16.23
CA SER A 115 4.77 -3.68 -15.49
C SER A 115 4.87 -4.94 -16.37
N LEU A 116 4.18 -4.99 -17.51
CA LEU A 116 3.96 -6.22 -18.26
C LEU A 116 5.24 -6.92 -18.73
N SER A 117 6.28 -6.16 -19.11
CA SER A 117 7.55 -6.73 -19.58
C SER A 117 8.33 -7.46 -18.48
N ASP A 118 8.33 -6.88 -17.28
CA ASP A 118 9.23 -7.29 -16.20
C ASP A 118 8.49 -8.17 -15.17
N ALA A 119 7.15 -8.09 -15.13
CA ALA A 119 6.35 -8.68 -14.07
C ALA A 119 6.35 -10.19 -14.00
N GLY A 120 6.38 -10.71 -12.77
CA GLY A 120 6.16 -12.13 -12.47
C GLY A 120 4.81 -12.67 -12.97
N PRO A 121 4.51 -13.96 -12.70
CA PRO A 121 3.23 -14.54 -13.09
C PRO A 121 2.06 -13.80 -12.44
N GLY A 122 0.93 -13.73 -13.16
CA GLY A 122 -0.31 -13.12 -12.67
C GLY A 122 -0.64 -11.80 -13.36
N PHE A 123 -1.41 -10.96 -12.66
CA PHE A 123 -1.84 -9.63 -13.10
C PHE A 123 -2.15 -8.77 -11.86
N LEU A 124 -2.62 -7.53 -12.06
CA LEU A 124 -3.09 -6.68 -10.96
C LEU A 124 -4.08 -7.41 -10.06
N TRP A 125 -3.87 -7.29 -8.75
CA TRP A 125 -4.61 -7.97 -7.71
C TRP A 125 -5.96 -7.28 -7.48
N PRO A 126 -7.09 -7.95 -7.80
CA PRO A 126 -8.40 -7.31 -7.80
C PRO A 126 -8.83 -6.76 -6.44
N SER A 127 -8.35 -7.36 -5.34
CA SER A 127 -8.71 -6.92 -3.99
C SER A 127 -8.25 -5.49 -3.70
N TYR A 128 -7.04 -5.11 -4.12
CA TYR A 128 -6.56 -3.72 -3.97
C TYR A 128 -7.33 -2.76 -4.89
N LEU A 129 -7.66 -3.20 -6.10
CA LEU A 129 -8.45 -2.39 -7.02
C LEU A 129 -9.88 -2.15 -6.50
N LEU A 130 -10.49 -3.18 -5.92
CA LEU A 130 -11.79 -3.10 -5.27
C LEU A 130 -11.77 -2.20 -4.03
N LEU A 131 -10.67 -2.21 -3.26
CA LEU A 131 -10.49 -1.28 -2.14
C LEU A 131 -10.46 0.17 -2.63
N GLY A 132 -9.67 0.46 -3.68
CA GLY A 132 -9.65 1.79 -4.31
C GLY A 132 -11.04 2.20 -4.82
N ALA A 133 -11.73 1.29 -5.50
CA ALA A 133 -13.09 1.54 -5.99
C ALA A 133 -14.09 1.83 -4.86
N ALA A 134 -14.04 1.05 -3.77
CA ALA A 134 -14.87 1.28 -2.58
C ALA A 134 -14.62 2.69 -2.01
N THR A 135 -13.36 3.10 -1.89
CA THR A 135 -12.97 4.43 -1.39
C THR A 135 -13.54 5.55 -2.25
N LEU A 136 -13.45 5.45 -3.58
CA LEU A 136 -14.04 6.45 -4.49
C LEU A 136 -15.57 6.54 -4.33
N ILE A 137 -16.25 5.39 -4.19
CA ILE A 137 -17.71 5.34 -4.00
C ILE A 137 -18.10 5.98 -2.67
N ILE A 138 -17.42 5.63 -1.56
CA ILE A 138 -17.70 6.19 -0.24
C ILE A 138 -17.58 7.72 -0.31
N PHE A 139 -16.50 8.23 -0.88
CA PHE A 139 -16.20 9.67 -0.85
C PHE A 139 -17.14 10.45 -1.76
N ALA A 140 -17.40 9.95 -2.97
CA ALA A 140 -18.41 10.53 -3.85
C ALA A 140 -19.80 10.54 -3.20
N SER A 141 -20.18 9.46 -2.49
CA SER A 141 -21.49 9.33 -1.85
C SER A 141 -21.66 10.26 -0.64
N VAL A 142 -20.62 10.36 0.21
CA VAL A 142 -20.59 11.30 1.34
C VAL A 142 -20.70 12.74 0.85
N GLY A 143 -19.91 13.10 -0.17
CA GLY A 143 -20.01 14.40 -0.82
C GLY A 143 -21.41 14.66 -1.36
N HIS A 144 -21.98 13.70 -2.08
CA HIS A 144 -23.34 13.79 -2.64
C HIS A 144 -24.38 14.08 -1.57
N LEU A 145 -24.37 13.31 -0.47
CA LEU A 145 -25.27 13.48 0.67
C LEU A 145 -25.13 14.87 1.30
N ALA A 146 -23.90 15.27 1.59
CA ALA A 146 -23.62 16.56 2.20
C ALA A 146 -24.06 17.73 1.32
N GLY A 147 -23.84 17.63 -0.01
CA GLY A 147 -24.29 18.63 -0.97
C GLY A 147 -25.81 18.81 -1.01
N ARG A 148 -26.56 17.72 -0.82
CA ARG A 148 -28.03 17.76 -0.77
C ARG A 148 -28.57 18.33 0.54
N TRP A 149 -27.89 18.05 1.64
CA TRP A 149 -28.32 18.43 2.99
C TRP A 149 -27.89 19.86 3.38
N TRP A 150 -26.72 20.28 2.93
CA TRP A 150 -26.17 21.61 3.19
C TRP A 150 -25.74 22.27 1.88
N PRO A 151 -26.68 22.80 1.08
CA PRO A 151 -26.34 23.37 -0.22
C PRO A 151 -25.59 24.69 -0.06
N SER A 152 -24.27 24.66 -0.28
CA SER A 152 -23.41 25.85 -0.36
C SER A 152 -22.59 25.82 -1.66
N PRO A 153 -22.35 26.97 -2.32
CA PRO A 153 -21.56 27.01 -3.54
C PRO A 153 -20.08 26.72 -3.32
N GLY A 154 -19.54 26.99 -2.12
CA GLY A 154 -18.12 26.84 -1.79
C GLY A 154 -17.85 26.07 -0.50
N PHE A 155 -18.56 26.39 0.59
CA PHE A 155 -18.28 25.82 1.90
C PHE A 155 -18.40 24.28 1.93
N THR A 156 -19.54 23.74 1.50
CA THR A 156 -19.80 22.29 1.55
C THR A 156 -18.84 21.49 0.67
N PRO A 157 -18.57 21.87 -0.60
CA PRO A 157 -17.54 21.20 -1.41
C PRO A 157 -16.15 21.18 -0.76
N VAL A 158 -15.70 22.31 -0.20
CA VAL A 158 -14.37 22.43 0.43
C VAL A 158 -14.30 21.59 1.70
N VAL A 159 -15.32 21.68 2.56
CA VAL A 159 -15.39 20.89 3.81
C VAL A 159 -15.49 19.39 3.50
N CYS A 160 -16.23 18.99 2.48
CA CYS A 160 -16.29 17.59 2.06
C CYS A 160 -14.94 17.09 1.54
N ALA A 161 -14.26 17.86 0.68
CA ALA A 161 -12.95 17.47 0.16
C ALA A 161 -11.91 17.37 1.29
N LEU A 162 -11.74 18.44 2.08
CA LEU A 162 -10.78 18.46 3.18
C LEU A 162 -11.13 17.46 4.28
N GLY A 163 -12.41 17.36 4.66
CA GLY A 163 -12.88 16.42 5.66
C GLY A 163 -12.66 14.97 5.24
N CYS A 164 -12.92 14.63 3.98
CA CYS A 164 -12.64 13.30 3.45
C CYS A 164 -11.13 13.03 3.39
N PHE A 165 -10.31 13.99 2.99
CA PHE A 165 -8.85 13.86 3.02
C PHE A 165 -8.32 13.63 4.44
N ILE A 166 -8.76 14.45 5.41
CA ILE A 166 -8.41 14.30 6.83
C ILE A 166 -8.88 12.94 7.35
N SER A 167 -10.08 12.49 6.96
CA SER A 167 -10.62 11.19 7.41
C SER A 167 -9.77 10.01 6.94
N MET A 168 -9.08 10.10 5.79
CA MET A 168 -8.16 9.06 5.34
C MET A 168 -6.94 8.90 6.25
N LEU A 169 -6.52 9.99 6.90
CA LEU A 169 -5.35 10.05 7.77
C LEU A 169 -5.71 9.80 9.24
N ALA A 170 -6.88 10.30 9.67
CA ALA A 170 -7.27 10.33 11.07
C ALA A 170 -8.10 9.12 11.50
N LEU A 171 -8.81 8.44 10.59
CA LEU A 171 -9.67 7.33 10.96
C LEU A 171 -8.93 5.99 10.90
N PRO A 172 -9.13 5.09 11.89
CA PRO A 172 -8.58 3.73 11.87
C PRO A 172 -9.22 2.83 10.80
N PHE A 173 -10.10 3.38 9.96
CA PHE A 173 -10.83 2.68 8.91
C PHE A 173 -9.94 2.26 7.74
N LYS A 174 -8.69 2.74 7.64
CA LYS A 174 -7.69 2.34 6.62
C LYS A 174 -8.31 2.22 5.21
N PHE A 175 -8.57 3.37 4.58
CA PHE A 175 -9.12 3.43 3.21
C PHE A 175 -8.09 3.09 2.12
N ASN A 176 -6.81 3.08 2.48
CA ASN A 176 -5.69 2.84 1.58
C ASN A 176 -4.65 1.94 2.22
N VAL A 177 -3.84 1.31 1.38
CA VAL A 177 -2.66 0.56 1.75
C VAL A 177 -1.43 1.27 1.20
N LEU A 178 -0.38 1.39 2.00
CA LEU A 178 0.84 2.11 1.60
C LEU A 178 1.93 1.21 1.00
N ALA A 179 1.84 -0.10 1.24
CA ALA A 179 2.77 -1.12 0.75
C ALA A 179 2.03 -2.45 0.55
N GLY A 180 2.32 -3.13 -0.56
CA GLY A 180 1.75 -4.44 -0.88
C GLY A 180 2.85 -5.44 -1.22
N PRO A 181 3.66 -5.89 -0.25
CA PRO A 181 4.64 -6.93 -0.50
C PRO A 181 3.93 -8.26 -0.84
N PRO A 182 4.55 -9.15 -1.65
CA PRO A 182 3.92 -10.39 -2.12
C PRO A 182 3.52 -11.40 -1.04
N ASP A 183 4.09 -11.26 0.16
CA ASP A 183 3.86 -12.11 1.33
C ASP A 183 2.57 -11.75 2.09
N THR A 184 1.85 -10.70 1.67
CA THR A 184 0.58 -10.26 2.25
C THR A 184 -0.51 -10.13 1.19
N HIS A 185 -1.77 -10.28 1.61
CA HIS A 185 -2.94 -9.97 0.78
C HIS A 185 -4.04 -9.29 1.59
N LEU A 186 -5.06 -8.76 0.91
CA LEU A 186 -6.21 -8.17 1.59
C LEU A 186 -7.21 -9.22 2.05
N SER A 187 -7.52 -9.21 3.35
CA SER A 187 -8.53 -10.11 3.92
C SER A 187 -9.91 -9.82 3.33
N PRO A 188 -10.66 -10.86 2.91
CA PRO A 188 -11.95 -10.68 2.25
C PRO A 188 -13.01 -10.06 3.16
N LEU A 189 -12.97 -10.34 4.46
CA LEU A 189 -13.99 -9.86 5.41
C LEU A 189 -13.92 -8.33 5.61
N PRO A 190 -12.79 -7.71 6.03
CA PRO A 190 -12.64 -6.26 6.09
C PRO A 190 -12.91 -5.56 4.75
N LEU A 191 -12.54 -6.17 3.63
CA LEU A 191 -12.83 -5.62 2.30
C LEU A 191 -14.34 -5.61 2.03
N THR A 192 -15.04 -6.69 2.35
CA THR A 192 -16.50 -6.79 2.20
C THR A 192 -17.24 -5.76 3.05
N VAL A 193 -16.77 -5.47 4.27
CA VAL A 193 -17.34 -4.42 5.12
C VAL A 193 -17.18 -3.02 4.48
N ARG A 194 -16.07 -2.76 3.80
CA ARG A 194 -15.85 -1.49 3.08
C ARG A 194 -16.72 -1.39 1.83
N LEU A 195 -16.87 -2.48 1.09
CA LEU A 195 -17.76 -2.56 -0.07
C LEU A 195 -19.23 -2.42 0.34
N SER A 196 -19.65 -3.01 1.46
CA SER A 196 -21.01 -2.85 1.97
C SER A 196 -21.28 -1.43 2.44
N LEU A 197 -20.32 -0.79 3.11
CA LEU A 197 -20.40 0.64 3.44
C LEU A 197 -20.52 1.50 2.18
N ALA A 198 -19.68 1.25 1.16
CA ALA A 198 -19.71 1.97 -0.11
C ALA A 198 -21.09 1.86 -0.78
N LEU A 199 -21.63 0.65 -0.87
CA LEU A 199 -22.94 0.41 -1.45
C LEU A 199 -24.07 1.07 -0.64
N ALA A 200 -24.04 0.93 0.69
CA ALA A 200 -25.04 1.51 1.58
C ALA A 200 -25.06 3.06 1.47
N LEU A 201 -23.89 3.69 1.45
CA LEU A 201 -23.77 5.14 1.27
C LEU A 201 -24.21 5.59 -0.12
N ALA A 202 -23.91 4.84 -1.18
CA ALA A 202 -24.39 5.17 -2.53
C ALA A 202 -25.91 5.10 -2.63
N VAL A 203 -26.54 4.07 -2.02
CA VAL A 203 -28.00 3.95 -1.94
C VAL A 203 -28.58 5.11 -1.12
N LEU A 204 -27.99 5.44 0.03
CA LEU A 204 -28.42 6.55 0.86
C LEU A 204 -28.30 7.88 0.09
N ALA A 205 -27.20 8.11 -0.63
CA ALA A 205 -26.95 9.33 -1.41
C ALA A 205 -28.04 9.63 -2.43
N VAL A 206 -28.58 8.59 -3.08
CA VAL A 206 -29.62 8.76 -4.10
C VAL A 206 -31.04 8.73 -3.51
N THR A 207 -31.28 7.97 -2.43
CA THR A 207 -32.62 7.78 -1.87
C THR A 207 -32.99 8.70 -0.71
N ALA A 208 -32.00 9.27 0.00
CA ALA A 208 -32.27 10.12 1.15
C ALA A 208 -33.09 11.36 0.77
N PRO A 209 -34.08 11.77 1.59
CA PRO A 209 -34.79 13.01 1.38
C PRO A 209 -33.86 14.21 1.63
N PRO A 210 -34.07 15.36 0.94
CA PRO A 210 -33.39 16.60 1.28
C PRO A 210 -33.78 17.07 2.70
N LEU A 211 -32.87 17.76 3.39
CA LEU A 211 -33.21 18.44 4.65
C LEU A 211 -34.13 19.61 4.34
N THR A 212 -35.42 19.50 4.68
CA THR A 212 -36.39 20.59 4.49
C THR A 212 -36.02 21.77 5.39
N SER A 213 -35.85 22.95 4.78
CA SER A 213 -35.69 24.21 5.51
C SER A 213 -36.93 24.48 6.38
N LYS A 214 -36.73 25.07 7.57
CA LYS A 214 -37.82 25.47 8.48
C LYS A 214 -38.88 26.37 7.81
N SER A 215 -38.55 27.03 6.70
CA SER A 215 -39.45 27.90 5.93
C SER A 215 -40.46 27.15 5.05
N GLU A 216 -40.25 25.87 4.73
CA GLU A 216 -41.13 25.07 3.84
C GLU A 216 -42.11 24.18 4.61
N ARG A 217 -42.24 24.38 5.93
CA ARG A 217 -43.10 23.60 6.84
C ARG A 217 -44.60 23.62 6.51
N GLN A 218 -45.04 24.42 5.53
CA GLN A 218 -46.44 24.48 5.08
C GLN A 218 -46.77 23.52 3.93
N MET A 219 -45.80 22.83 3.33
CA MET A 219 -46.11 21.77 2.37
C MET A 219 -46.45 20.46 3.10
N PRO A 220 -47.47 19.71 2.63
CA PRO A 220 -47.93 18.49 3.30
C PRO A 220 -46.77 17.51 3.45
N ARG A 221 -46.59 17.00 4.67
CA ARG A 221 -45.58 15.99 5.03
C ARG A 221 -45.53 14.92 3.94
N TRP A 222 -44.44 14.93 3.17
CA TRP A 222 -44.23 14.03 2.06
C TRP A 222 -44.38 12.59 2.54
N ASN A 223 -45.46 11.92 2.13
CA ASN A 223 -45.59 10.49 2.32
C ASN A 223 -44.65 9.81 1.33
N LEU A 224 -43.36 9.74 1.69
CA LEU A 224 -42.42 8.87 0.96
C LEU A 224 -43.07 7.48 0.87
N PRO A 225 -43.09 6.87 -0.32
CA PRO A 225 -43.56 5.50 -0.48
C PRO A 225 -42.90 4.57 0.55
N ARG A 226 -43.66 3.61 1.10
CA ARG A 226 -43.14 2.68 2.13
C ARG A 226 -41.83 2.02 1.70
N HIS A 227 -41.72 1.64 0.42
CA HIS A 227 -40.51 1.03 -0.14
C HIS A 227 -39.28 1.96 -0.05
N THR A 228 -39.42 3.26 -0.33
CA THR A 228 -38.31 4.22 -0.25
C THR A 228 -37.89 4.46 1.20
N ARG A 229 -38.85 4.53 2.13
CA ARG A 229 -38.55 4.66 3.56
C ARG A 229 -37.77 3.45 4.07
N SER A 230 -38.19 2.24 3.72
CA SER A 230 -37.47 1.01 4.06
C SER A 230 -36.07 0.95 3.46
N MET A 231 -35.88 1.42 2.22
CA MET A 231 -34.55 1.50 1.59
C MET A 231 -33.64 2.49 2.32
N VAL A 232 -34.13 3.69 2.65
CA VAL A 232 -33.37 4.70 3.38
C VAL A 232 -32.99 4.18 4.77
N SER A 233 -33.96 3.66 5.55
CA SER A 233 -33.68 3.14 6.89
C SER A 233 -32.74 1.94 6.83
N GLY A 234 -32.96 1.01 5.91
CA GLY A 234 -32.09 -0.15 5.70
C GLY A 234 -30.66 0.25 5.34
N SER A 235 -30.49 1.18 4.40
CA SER A 235 -29.18 1.69 3.99
C SER A 235 -28.46 2.45 5.11
N ALA A 236 -29.18 3.28 5.88
CA ALA A 236 -28.62 4.00 7.02
C ALA A 236 -28.16 3.04 8.13
N VAL A 237 -28.99 2.05 8.48
CA VAL A 237 -28.62 1.00 9.45
C VAL A 237 -27.43 0.21 8.94
N CYS A 238 -27.42 -0.20 7.66
CA CYS A 238 -26.31 -0.94 7.06
C CYS A 238 -25.00 -0.13 7.09
N ALA A 239 -25.05 1.17 6.75
CA ALA A 239 -23.88 2.05 6.80
C ALA A 239 -23.35 2.19 8.23
N LEU A 240 -24.23 2.38 9.22
CA LEU A 240 -23.85 2.45 10.64
C LEU A 240 -23.25 1.13 11.15
N VAL A 241 -23.86 0.00 10.80
CA VAL A 241 -23.35 -1.33 11.16
C VAL A 241 -22.00 -1.59 10.51
N ALA A 242 -21.83 -1.28 9.22
CA ALA A 242 -20.55 -1.45 8.53
C ALA A 242 -19.45 -0.55 9.12
N LEU A 243 -19.79 0.69 9.48
CA LEU A 243 -18.86 1.61 10.13
C LEU A 243 -18.45 1.11 11.53
N ALA A 244 -19.41 0.61 12.32
CA ALA A 244 -19.16 0.07 13.65
C ALA A 244 -18.42 -1.29 13.61
N ALA A 245 -18.66 -2.11 12.58
CA ALA A 245 -18.05 -3.41 12.40
C ALA A 245 -16.62 -3.33 11.87
N ALA A 246 -16.22 -2.23 11.22
CA ALA A 246 -14.89 -2.10 10.62
C ALA A 246 -13.70 -2.32 11.57
N PRO A 247 -13.66 -1.79 12.81
CA PRO A 247 -12.60 -2.14 13.75
C PRO A 247 -12.66 -3.60 14.22
N ALA A 248 -13.85 -4.21 14.27
CA ALA A 248 -14.05 -5.59 14.68
C ALA A 248 -13.80 -6.61 13.55
N ALA A 249 -13.75 -6.17 12.29
CA ALA A 249 -13.55 -7.03 11.12
C ALA A 249 -12.13 -7.63 11.03
N GLY A 250 -11.21 -7.19 11.89
CA GLY A 250 -9.82 -7.62 11.93
C GLY A 250 -8.91 -6.79 11.03
N GLU A 251 -7.69 -7.28 10.82
CA GLU A 251 -6.70 -6.58 10.02
C GLU A 251 -7.03 -6.64 8.53
N LEU A 252 -6.95 -5.47 7.87
CA LEU A 252 -7.22 -5.35 6.44
C LEU A 252 -6.21 -6.13 5.58
N ARG A 253 -4.94 -6.18 6.00
CA ARG A 253 -3.90 -7.00 5.38
C ARG A 253 -3.65 -8.19 6.28
N VAL A 254 -3.53 -9.36 5.66
CA VAL A 254 -3.18 -10.62 6.32
C VAL A 254 -2.04 -11.29 5.58
N GLU A 255 -1.32 -12.13 6.30
CA GLU A 255 -0.23 -12.91 5.73
C GLU A 255 -0.76 -13.90 4.67
N ARG A 256 -0.09 -13.94 3.52
CA ARG A 256 -0.31 -14.94 2.49
C ARG A 256 0.42 -16.23 2.89
N PRO A 257 -0.25 -17.39 2.94
CA PRO A 257 0.42 -18.63 3.35
C PRO A 257 1.52 -19.02 2.35
N ALA A 258 2.63 -19.54 2.85
CA ALA A 258 3.76 -20.00 2.03
C ALA A 258 3.36 -21.09 1.02
N SER A 259 2.36 -21.90 1.34
CA SER A 259 1.82 -22.94 0.46
C SER A 259 0.96 -22.40 -0.69
N ALA A 260 0.63 -21.11 -0.71
CA ALA A 260 -0.20 -20.53 -1.77
C ALA A 260 0.47 -20.62 -3.15
N THR A 261 1.81 -20.66 -3.21
CA THR A 261 2.55 -20.64 -4.47
C THR A 261 3.92 -21.28 -4.30
N ALA A 262 4.39 -22.00 -5.31
CA ALA A 262 5.75 -22.54 -5.30
C ALA A 262 6.79 -21.40 -5.37
N PRO A 263 7.79 -21.38 -4.49
CA PRO A 263 8.83 -20.36 -4.53
C PRO A 263 9.66 -20.49 -5.82
N LEU A 264 10.05 -19.36 -6.38
CA LEU A 264 10.99 -19.32 -7.49
C LEU A 264 12.40 -19.30 -6.92
N CYS A 265 13.16 -20.35 -7.18
CA CYS A 265 14.51 -20.46 -6.65
C CYS A 265 15.55 -20.62 -7.74
N ASP A 266 16.69 -19.95 -7.58
CA ASP A 266 17.81 -20.01 -8.51
C ASP A 266 19.16 -19.94 -7.77
N ARG A 267 20.26 -20.21 -8.46
CA ARG A 267 21.62 -20.12 -7.95
C ARG A 267 22.54 -19.58 -9.04
N ALA A 268 23.54 -18.78 -8.66
CA ALA A 268 24.49 -18.24 -9.61
C ALA A 268 25.37 -19.33 -10.24
N ASP A 269 25.87 -20.27 -9.42
CA ASP A 269 26.68 -21.42 -9.81
C ASP A 269 26.30 -22.64 -8.93
N GLU A 270 26.75 -23.86 -9.27
CA GLU A 270 26.46 -25.07 -8.48
C GLU A 270 26.94 -25.01 -7.02
N ASN A 271 28.03 -24.29 -6.78
CA ASN A 271 28.64 -24.12 -5.45
C ASN A 271 28.12 -22.89 -4.69
N ALA A 272 27.25 -22.08 -5.30
CA ALA A 272 26.69 -20.90 -4.66
C ALA A 272 25.42 -21.25 -3.86
N PRO A 273 25.14 -20.55 -2.74
CA PRO A 273 23.88 -20.68 -2.04
C PRO A 273 22.69 -20.42 -2.97
N ARG A 274 21.63 -21.22 -2.81
CA ARG A 274 20.37 -21.03 -3.56
C ARG A 274 19.60 -19.86 -2.97
N VAL A 275 18.94 -19.07 -3.81
CA VAL A 275 18.04 -18.00 -3.37
C VAL A 275 16.64 -18.32 -3.82
N CYS A 276 15.68 -18.25 -2.91
CA CYS A 276 14.25 -18.49 -3.17
C CYS A 276 13.44 -17.21 -2.90
N VAL A 277 12.69 -16.76 -3.88
CA VAL A 277 11.83 -15.56 -3.84
C VAL A 277 10.37 -15.88 -4.15
N TRP A 278 9.47 -14.98 -3.78
CA TRP A 278 8.11 -15.00 -4.31
C TRP A 278 8.17 -14.84 -5.84
N PRO A 279 7.34 -15.56 -6.62
CA PRO A 279 7.40 -15.47 -8.08
C PRO A 279 7.19 -14.05 -8.63
N GLU A 280 6.41 -13.23 -7.91
CA GLU A 280 6.19 -11.82 -8.21
C GLU A 280 7.48 -10.98 -8.14
N HIS A 281 8.49 -11.44 -7.41
CA HIS A 281 9.80 -10.81 -7.25
C HIS A 281 10.90 -11.37 -8.18
N ARG A 282 10.52 -12.14 -9.22
CA ARG A 282 11.48 -12.73 -10.18
C ARG A 282 12.52 -11.75 -10.74
N LYS A 283 12.17 -10.47 -10.91
CA LYS A 283 13.06 -9.46 -11.49
C LYS A 283 14.29 -9.17 -10.62
N TYR A 284 14.18 -9.39 -9.30
CA TYR A 284 15.28 -9.19 -8.36
C TYR A 284 16.19 -10.41 -8.25
N LEU A 285 15.72 -11.58 -8.68
CA LEU A 285 16.43 -12.86 -8.51
C LEU A 285 17.86 -12.84 -9.09
N PRO A 286 18.15 -12.28 -10.28
CA PRO A 286 19.52 -12.25 -10.80
C PRO A 286 20.49 -11.41 -9.97
N GLU A 287 20.00 -10.37 -9.28
CA GLU A 287 20.83 -9.57 -8.39
C GLU A 287 21.06 -10.31 -7.07
N LEU A 288 19.99 -10.88 -6.49
CA LEU A 288 20.04 -11.61 -5.23
C LEU A 288 20.93 -12.87 -5.32
N THR A 289 20.91 -13.60 -6.43
CA THR A 289 21.80 -14.76 -6.63
C THR A 289 23.27 -14.34 -6.69
N ARG A 290 23.60 -13.17 -7.25
CA ARG A 290 24.96 -12.60 -7.18
C ARG A 290 25.33 -12.18 -5.76
N MET A 291 24.40 -11.60 -5.00
CA MET A 291 24.62 -11.30 -3.58
C MET A 291 24.94 -12.57 -2.80
N ALA A 292 24.14 -13.63 -2.98
CA ALA A 292 24.37 -14.93 -2.37
C ALA A 292 25.70 -15.56 -2.79
N GLN A 293 26.07 -15.46 -4.06
CA GLN A 293 27.37 -15.93 -4.56
C GLN A 293 28.54 -15.21 -3.88
N ARG A 294 28.46 -13.88 -3.71
CA ARG A 294 29.49 -13.09 -3.03
C ARG A 294 29.63 -13.49 -1.56
N LEU A 295 28.51 -13.70 -0.87
CA LEU A 295 28.48 -14.17 0.52
C LEU A 295 28.93 -15.63 0.67
N GLY A 296 28.67 -16.47 -0.33
CA GLY A 296 29.06 -17.88 -0.34
C GLY A 296 30.54 -18.11 -0.63
N ARG A 297 31.28 -17.09 -1.11
CA ARG A 297 32.72 -17.21 -1.33
C ARG A 297 33.44 -17.15 0.03
N PRO A 298 34.21 -18.19 0.40
CA PRO A 298 34.88 -18.24 1.69
C PRO A 298 35.98 -17.18 1.76
N THR A 299 35.69 -16.06 2.43
CA THR A 299 36.68 -15.03 2.79
C THR A 299 37.53 -15.48 3.99
N GLN A 300 36.94 -16.31 4.85
CA GLN A 300 37.57 -16.94 6.02
C GLN A 300 37.02 -18.36 6.25
N PRO A 301 37.80 -19.28 6.83
CA PRO A 301 37.31 -20.64 7.13
C PRO A 301 36.11 -20.72 8.07
N TRP A 302 35.88 -19.69 8.88
CA TRP A 302 34.79 -19.66 9.86
C TRP A 302 33.52 -18.99 9.36
N ILE A 303 33.59 -18.21 8.27
CA ILE A 303 32.43 -17.57 7.67
C ILE A 303 31.73 -18.62 6.82
N LYS A 304 30.54 -19.01 7.25
CA LYS A 304 29.71 -20.02 6.61
C LYS A 304 28.41 -19.38 6.16
N ALA A 305 28.20 -19.35 4.84
CA ALA A 305 26.89 -19.01 4.30
C ALA A 305 25.92 -20.20 4.46
N PRO A 306 24.63 -19.95 4.71
CA PRO A 306 23.63 -21.00 4.62
C PRO A 306 23.56 -21.54 3.19
N ASN A 307 23.11 -22.78 3.03
CA ASN A 307 22.96 -23.39 1.69
C ASN A 307 21.85 -22.71 0.88
N GLU A 308 20.86 -22.12 1.55
CA GLU A 308 19.69 -21.52 0.94
C GLU A 308 19.27 -20.24 1.68
N PHE A 309 18.97 -19.19 0.93
CA PHE A 309 18.34 -17.96 1.39
C PHE A 309 16.90 -17.94 0.93
N TYR A 310 15.97 -17.68 1.85
CA TYR A 310 14.55 -17.57 1.56
C TYR A 310 14.09 -16.13 1.75
N GLU A 311 13.22 -15.67 0.86
CA GLU A 311 12.50 -14.42 1.06
C GLU A 311 11.50 -14.55 2.21
N PHE A 312 11.29 -13.46 2.94
CA PHE A 312 10.32 -13.36 4.02
C PHE A 312 8.93 -13.82 3.58
N GLY A 313 8.30 -14.65 4.40
CA GLY A 313 6.98 -15.23 4.20
C GLY A 313 6.97 -16.61 3.53
N LEU A 314 8.07 -17.05 2.90
CA LEU A 314 8.16 -18.35 2.25
C LEU A 314 8.45 -19.50 3.23
N ARG A 315 9.05 -19.21 4.39
CA ARG A 315 9.46 -20.23 5.37
C ARG A 315 9.14 -19.81 6.80
N ARG A 316 7.89 -19.42 7.05
CA ARG A 316 7.42 -19.05 8.39
C ARG A 316 7.51 -20.25 9.35
N THR A 317 8.19 -20.05 10.47
CA THR A 317 8.24 -21.02 11.57
C THR A 317 7.46 -20.48 12.78
N PRO A 318 7.06 -21.33 13.75
CA PRO A 318 6.45 -20.86 15.00
C PRO A 318 7.33 -19.86 15.78
N LEU A 319 8.63 -19.85 15.52
CA LEU A 319 9.60 -18.97 16.17
C LEU A 319 9.86 -17.68 15.36
N GLY A 320 9.13 -17.48 14.26
CA GLY A 320 9.24 -16.34 13.36
C GLY A 320 9.79 -16.69 11.98
N ASP A 321 10.00 -15.67 11.16
CA ASP A 321 10.62 -15.76 9.84
C ASP A 321 11.85 -14.85 9.82
N ARG A 322 12.94 -15.35 9.24
CA ARG A 322 14.22 -14.66 9.10
C ARG A 322 14.60 -14.43 7.66
N GLY A 323 13.69 -14.72 6.74
CA GLY A 323 13.89 -14.49 5.34
C GLY A 323 14.25 -13.03 5.07
N PHE A 324 14.95 -12.83 3.96
CA PHE A 324 15.27 -11.48 3.52
C PHE A 324 14.03 -10.83 2.92
N ASP A 325 13.90 -9.52 3.02
CA ASP A 325 12.85 -8.75 2.38
C ASP A 325 13.42 -7.80 1.32
N ILE A 326 12.55 -7.35 0.43
CA ILE A 326 12.87 -6.35 -0.58
C ILE A 326 11.95 -5.16 -0.30
N ALA A 327 12.39 -4.27 0.59
CA ALA A 327 11.58 -3.12 0.96
C ALA A 327 11.67 -2.05 -0.14
N GLU A 328 10.51 -1.68 -0.69
CA GLU A 328 10.41 -0.58 -1.66
C GLU A 328 11.39 -0.74 -2.85
N GLY A 329 11.62 -1.99 -3.29
CA GLY A 329 12.54 -2.34 -4.37
C GLY A 329 14.03 -2.15 -4.09
N HIS A 330 14.43 -1.87 -2.85
CA HIS A 330 15.83 -1.73 -2.50
C HIS A 330 16.42 -3.08 -2.10
N ALA A 331 17.22 -3.68 -3.00
CA ALA A 331 17.92 -4.94 -2.75
C ALA A 331 18.92 -4.86 -1.57
N ARG A 332 19.26 -3.66 -1.09
CA ARG A 332 20.07 -3.47 0.12
C ARG A 332 19.40 -4.05 1.37
N THR A 333 18.07 -3.98 1.48
CA THR A 333 17.35 -4.62 2.59
C THR A 333 17.57 -6.13 2.59
N ALA A 334 17.57 -6.73 1.39
CA ALA A 334 17.93 -8.13 1.25
C ALA A 334 19.40 -8.39 1.64
N ALA A 335 20.34 -7.52 1.25
CA ALA A 335 21.74 -7.64 1.64
C ALA A 335 21.95 -7.61 3.17
N ILE A 336 21.23 -6.74 3.89
CA ILE A 336 21.26 -6.65 5.35
C ILE A 336 20.81 -7.98 5.97
N ALA A 337 19.66 -8.50 5.55
CA ALA A 337 19.12 -9.73 6.10
C ALA A 337 19.97 -10.97 5.73
N MET A 338 20.48 -11.03 4.50
CA MET A 338 21.39 -12.10 4.07
C MET A 338 22.72 -12.06 4.84
N ALA A 339 23.27 -10.87 5.11
CA ALA A 339 24.45 -10.70 5.95
C ALA A 339 24.22 -11.17 7.39
N ASP A 340 23.07 -10.82 8.00
CA ASP A 340 22.68 -11.31 9.34
C ASP A 340 22.57 -12.84 9.37
N GLN A 341 22.01 -13.46 8.33
CA GLN A 341 21.93 -14.92 8.22
C GLN A 341 23.32 -15.57 8.13
N VAL A 342 24.25 -14.99 7.36
CA VAL A 342 25.64 -15.48 7.28
C VAL A 342 26.33 -15.35 8.64
N PHE A 343 26.19 -14.20 9.31
CA PHE A 343 26.77 -13.99 10.64
C PHE A 343 26.23 -15.01 11.65
N THR A 344 24.91 -15.14 11.71
CA THR A 344 24.23 -16.06 12.61
C THR A 344 24.61 -17.51 12.32
N THR A 345 24.74 -17.92 11.05
CA THR A 345 25.16 -19.28 10.67
C THR A 345 26.62 -19.55 11.05
N SER A 346 27.45 -18.51 11.05
CA SER A 346 28.89 -18.61 11.32
C SER A 346 29.20 -18.65 12.82
N VAL A 347 28.57 -17.77 13.60
CA VAL A 347 28.94 -17.49 15.01
C VAL A 347 27.78 -17.81 15.97
N GLY A 348 26.56 -17.93 15.47
CA GLY A 348 25.35 -18.03 16.29
C GLY A 348 24.82 -16.67 16.73
N ARG A 349 23.87 -16.69 17.67
CA ARG A 349 23.27 -15.51 18.26
C ARG A 349 24.10 -15.00 19.42
N CYS A 350 24.78 -13.88 19.20
CA CYS A 350 25.60 -13.23 20.20
C CYS A 350 24.81 -12.17 20.99
N LEU A 351 24.83 -12.25 22.31
CA LEU A 351 24.22 -11.26 23.22
C LEU A 351 25.25 -10.81 24.28
N PRO A 352 26.22 -9.95 23.92
CA PRO A 352 27.17 -9.41 24.88
C PRO A 352 26.47 -8.54 25.94
N PRO A 353 26.96 -8.49 27.20
CA PRO A 353 26.45 -7.54 28.19
C PRO A 353 26.52 -6.08 27.69
N PRO A 354 25.59 -5.19 28.05
CA PRO A 354 25.59 -3.79 27.57
C PRO A 354 26.87 -3.00 27.89
N LYS A 355 27.66 -3.44 28.87
CA LYS A 355 28.95 -2.84 29.25
C LYS A 355 30.07 -3.15 28.25
N GLU A 356 29.96 -4.23 27.49
CA GLU A 356 30.96 -4.68 26.52
C GLU A 356 30.81 -3.94 25.18
N ARG A 357 31.02 -2.62 25.21
CA ARG A 357 30.83 -1.75 24.02
C ARG A 357 31.62 -2.20 22.80
N ARG A 358 32.85 -2.71 23.01
CA ARG A 358 33.71 -3.17 21.91
C ARG A 358 33.17 -4.42 21.23
N ALA A 359 32.51 -5.32 21.98
CA ALA A 359 31.88 -6.51 21.42
C ALA A 359 30.67 -6.13 20.55
N TRP A 360 29.82 -5.21 21.03
CA TRP A 360 28.71 -4.66 20.23
C TRP A 360 29.20 -3.98 18.95
N GLN A 361 30.23 -3.15 19.05
CA GLN A 361 30.83 -2.51 17.87
C GLN A 361 31.41 -3.54 16.90
N ALA A 362 32.05 -4.61 17.39
CA ALA A 362 32.58 -5.66 16.52
C ALA A 362 31.47 -6.42 15.77
N ILE A 363 30.31 -6.66 16.41
CA ILE A 363 29.14 -7.24 15.73
C ILE A 363 28.66 -6.31 14.62
N ASP A 364 28.46 -5.01 14.91
CA ASP A 364 28.02 -4.03 13.92
C ASP A 364 29.01 -3.90 12.75
N ASN A 365 30.32 -3.88 13.05
CA ASN A 365 31.41 -3.85 12.07
C ASN A 365 31.32 -5.05 11.12
N ILE A 366 31.19 -6.26 11.66
CA ILE A 366 31.13 -7.50 10.87
C ILE A 366 29.84 -7.53 10.03
N HIS A 367 28.69 -7.14 10.59
CA HIS A 367 27.42 -7.07 9.86
C HIS A 367 27.49 -6.11 8.67
N LEU A 368 27.92 -4.87 8.89
CA LEU A 368 28.05 -3.88 7.82
C LEU A 368 29.09 -4.29 6.77
N TRP A 369 30.19 -4.92 7.17
CA TRP A 369 31.17 -5.42 6.22
C TRP A 369 30.57 -6.55 5.35
N LEU A 370 29.86 -7.52 5.94
CA LEU A 370 29.15 -8.57 5.19
C LEU A 370 28.09 -7.98 4.24
N GLU A 371 27.38 -6.95 4.68
CA GLU A 371 26.42 -6.22 3.85
C GLU A 371 27.10 -5.58 2.63
N TYR A 372 28.23 -4.90 2.81
CA TYR A 372 28.99 -4.35 1.67
C TYR A 372 29.51 -5.44 0.73
N GLN A 373 29.95 -6.58 1.26
CA GLN A 373 30.33 -7.75 0.45
C GLN A 373 29.15 -8.28 -0.37
N ALA A 374 27.96 -8.37 0.24
CA ALA A 374 26.75 -8.82 -0.43
C ALA A 374 26.37 -7.87 -1.58
N MET A 375 26.42 -6.55 -1.35
CA MET A 375 26.13 -5.52 -2.36
C MET A 375 27.16 -5.52 -3.50
N GLY A 376 28.44 -5.76 -3.18
CA GLY A 376 29.55 -5.79 -4.15
C GLY A 376 29.73 -4.48 -4.92
N GLN A 377 29.40 -3.35 -4.29
CA GLN A 377 29.59 -1.99 -4.77
C GLN A 377 30.45 -1.22 -3.76
N ASP A 378 30.99 -0.06 -4.16
CA ASP A 378 31.70 0.81 -3.21
C ASP A 378 30.77 1.23 -2.07
N PRO A 379 31.20 1.16 -0.79
CA PRO A 379 30.39 1.56 0.35
C PRO A 379 29.77 2.95 0.24
N ALA A 380 30.44 3.93 -0.38
CA ALA A 380 29.86 5.26 -0.54
C ALA A 380 28.67 5.27 -1.52
N ALA A 381 28.70 4.41 -2.56
CA ALA A 381 27.56 4.22 -3.44
C ALA A 381 26.43 3.45 -2.73
N ALA A 382 26.78 2.41 -1.97
CA ALA A 382 25.81 1.63 -1.20
C ALA A 382 25.08 2.50 -0.15
N ASP A 383 25.78 3.44 0.48
CA ASP A 383 25.28 4.36 1.52
C ASP A 383 24.61 5.63 0.98
N SER A 384 24.58 5.82 -0.33
CA SER A 384 24.00 7.03 -0.92
C SER A 384 22.51 7.15 -0.57
N GLY A 385 22.10 8.31 -0.07
CA GLY A 385 20.70 8.59 0.31
C GLY A 385 20.25 8.00 1.66
N LEU A 386 21.16 7.37 2.43
CA LEU A 386 20.82 6.77 3.72
C LEU A 386 21.46 7.52 4.90
N HIS A 387 20.63 7.81 5.91
CA HIS A 387 21.08 8.38 7.18
C HIS A 387 21.14 7.28 8.25
N LEU A 388 22.31 6.62 8.35
CA LEU A 388 22.57 5.61 9.37
C LEU A 388 22.85 6.29 10.73
N THR A 389 21.84 6.36 11.59
CA THR A 389 21.99 6.89 12.96
C THR A 389 22.42 5.80 13.94
N GLY A 390 23.42 6.07 14.77
CA GLY A 390 23.85 5.15 15.83
C GLY A 390 24.93 4.13 15.43
N VAL A 391 25.25 4.00 14.14
CA VAL A 391 26.27 3.06 13.63
C VAL A 391 27.40 3.75 12.86
N THR A 392 27.59 5.06 13.03
CA THR A 392 28.54 5.86 12.24
C THR A 392 29.99 5.41 12.38
N THR A 393 30.39 4.94 13.57
CA THR A 393 31.71 4.35 13.80
C THR A 393 31.86 3.05 13.03
N ALA A 394 30.86 2.17 13.10
CA ALA A 394 30.88 0.90 12.41
C ALA A 394 30.84 1.05 10.88
N GLN A 395 30.06 2.01 10.38
CA GLN A 395 30.04 2.39 8.98
C GLN A 395 31.43 2.81 8.50
N ARG A 396 32.13 3.66 9.25
CA ARG A 396 33.49 4.11 8.91
C ARG A 396 34.49 2.95 8.88
N GLU A 397 34.44 2.07 9.87
CA GLU A 397 35.37 0.94 9.95
C GLU A 397 35.09 -0.12 8.88
N ALA A 398 33.83 -0.51 8.69
CA ALA A 398 33.42 -1.48 7.69
C ALA A 398 33.66 -0.97 6.26
N SER A 399 33.43 0.33 5.99
CA SER A 399 33.70 0.92 4.68
C SER A 399 35.20 1.01 4.39
N ALA A 400 36.03 1.37 5.39
CA ALA A 400 37.47 1.31 5.27
C ALA A 400 37.94 -0.12 5.01
N ALA A 401 37.42 -1.10 5.76
CA ALA A 401 37.74 -2.52 5.59
C ALA A 401 37.33 -3.04 4.21
N ALA A 402 36.14 -2.71 3.70
CA ALA A 402 35.68 -3.15 2.39
C ALA A 402 36.59 -2.66 1.23
N ARG A 403 37.33 -1.57 1.43
CA ARG A 403 38.30 -1.01 0.46
C ARG A 403 39.72 -1.57 0.62
N MET A 404 40.00 -2.32 1.69
CA MET A 404 41.31 -2.95 1.90
C MET A 404 41.55 -4.11 0.92
N THR A 405 42.81 -4.53 0.79
CA THR A 405 43.14 -5.74 0.03
C THR A 405 42.57 -7.01 0.69
N PRO A 406 42.33 -8.11 -0.04
CA PRO A 406 41.78 -9.34 0.55
C PRO A 406 42.59 -9.88 1.75
N ALA A 407 43.91 -9.72 1.73
CA ALA A 407 44.78 -10.15 2.83
C ALA A 407 44.62 -9.28 4.09
N GLU A 408 44.41 -7.98 3.93
CA GLU A 408 44.16 -7.03 5.03
C GLU A 408 42.75 -7.22 5.59
N GLN A 409 41.74 -7.41 4.72
CA GLN A 409 40.38 -7.76 5.14
C GLN A 409 40.38 -9.02 6.03
N LYS A 410 41.16 -10.03 5.64
CA LYS A 410 41.34 -11.26 6.42
C LYS A 410 41.90 -10.98 7.82
N LYS A 411 42.86 -10.07 7.95
CA LYS A 411 43.43 -9.70 9.27
C LYS A 411 42.41 -8.91 10.10
N TRP A 412 41.76 -7.92 9.49
CA TRP A 412 40.77 -7.07 10.14
C TRP A 412 39.60 -7.88 10.68
N ILE A 413 39.00 -8.76 9.86
CA ILE A 413 37.84 -9.55 10.30
C ILE A 413 38.20 -10.57 11.41
N ALA A 414 39.43 -11.10 11.40
CA ALA A 414 39.91 -11.97 12.48
C ALA A 414 40.09 -11.18 13.79
N GLN A 415 40.53 -9.93 13.70
CA GLN A 415 40.63 -9.03 14.84
C GLN A 415 39.24 -8.68 15.39
N GLU A 416 38.27 -8.31 14.53
CA GLU A 416 36.89 -8.04 14.98
C GLU A 416 36.29 -9.27 15.67
N ARG A 417 36.46 -10.45 15.08
CA ARG A 417 36.01 -11.71 15.69
C ARG A 417 36.64 -11.96 17.06
N SER A 418 37.90 -11.62 17.28
CA SER A 418 38.59 -11.83 18.57
C SER A 418 37.94 -11.08 19.74
N HIS A 419 37.18 -10.02 19.44
CA HIS A 419 36.38 -9.30 20.44
C HIS A 419 35.10 -10.03 20.83
N LEU A 420 34.66 -11.02 20.03
CA LEU A 420 33.53 -11.87 20.33
C LEU A 420 34.00 -13.04 21.21
N ARG A 421 33.63 -13.05 22.49
CA ARG A 421 33.84 -14.22 23.37
C ARG A 421 32.78 -15.28 23.05
N GLU A 422 32.93 -15.95 21.92
CA GLU A 422 31.92 -16.84 21.33
C GLU A 422 31.41 -17.90 22.31
N SER A 423 32.31 -18.52 23.06
CA SER A 423 31.98 -19.54 24.07
C SER A 423 31.13 -19.03 25.23
N THR A 424 31.06 -17.71 25.42
CA THR A 424 30.41 -17.08 26.57
C THR A 424 29.12 -16.35 26.17
N TRP A 425 29.12 -15.70 25.01
CA TRP A 425 28.05 -14.79 24.60
C TRP A 425 27.23 -15.27 23.40
N CYS A 426 27.76 -16.21 22.62
CA CYS A 426 27.12 -16.65 21.39
C CYS A 426 26.54 -18.07 21.58
N LYS A 427 25.30 -18.25 21.14
CA LYS A 427 24.62 -19.55 21.18
C LYS A 427 24.28 -20.00 19.76
N PRO A 428 24.33 -21.32 19.47
CA PRO A 428 23.80 -21.84 18.22
C PRO A 428 22.36 -21.37 18.04
N ASP A 429 22.00 -21.04 16.81
CA ASP A 429 20.64 -20.62 16.51
C ASP A 429 19.76 -21.85 16.29
N GLU A 430 18.98 -22.23 17.31
CA GLU A 430 18.10 -23.41 17.29
C GLU A 430 16.89 -23.26 16.32
N ARG A 431 16.88 -22.22 15.49
CA ARG A 431 15.75 -21.84 14.61
C ARG A 431 16.05 -22.07 13.13
N GLN A 432 17.17 -22.72 12.82
CA GLN A 432 17.65 -22.96 11.44
C GLN A 432 16.97 -24.13 10.75
#